data_AF-A0A7Z0U9C4-F1
#
_entry.id   AF-A0A7Z0U9C4-F1
#
_cell.length_a   1.000
_cell.length_b   1.000
_cell.length_c   1.000
_cell.angle_alpha   90.00
_cell.angle_beta   90.00
_cell.angle_gamma   90.00
#
_symmetry.space_group_name_H-M   'P 1'
#
loop_
_entity.id
_entity.type
_entity.pdbx_description
1 polymer ?
#
loop_
_entity_poly.entity_id
_entity_poly.type
_entity_poly.pdbx_seq_one_letter_code
_entity_poly.pdbx_strand_id
1 'polypeptide(L)' 'METAKIFWSGDSQAVRLPKQFRFDGDSVTIRRQGRAIILEPISDDWDWLADLAGPVDADFATAVEEQPAGQE' A
#
# COMPACT_ATOMS: atom_id res chain seq x y z
N MET A 1 3.86 23.99 6.05
CA MET A 1 4.70 22.80 6.30
C MET A 1 4.45 22.36 7.71
N GLU A 2 4.03 21.11 7.92
CA GLU A 2 3.88 20.56 9.26
C GLU A 2 5.12 19.74 9.63
N THR A 3 5.56 19.83 10.87
CA THR A 3 6.74 19.14 11.39
C THR A 3 6.32 18.07 12.39
N ALA A 4 6.91 16.88 12.31
CA ALA A 4 6.73 15.83 13.30
C ALA A 4 7.92 15.78 14.26
N LYS A 5 7.67 15.36 15.51
CA LYS A 5 8.74 15.17 16.50
C LYS A 5 9.42 13.83 16.28
N ILE A 6 10.76 13.84 16.21
CA ILE A 6 11.60 12.65 16.30
C ILE A 6 11.89 12.38 17.78
N PHE A 7 11.80 11.12 18.20
CA PHE A 7 12.11 10.67 19.54
C PHE A 7 12.70 9.27 19.52
N TRP A 8 13.21 8.81 20.67
CA TRP A 8 13.75 7.46 20.84
C TRP A 8 12.75 6.61 21.62
N SER A 9 12.61 5.34 21.20
CA SER A 9 11.83 4.30 21.90
C SER A 9 12.72 3.07 22.01
N GLY A 10 13.30 2.86 23.20
CA GLY A 10 14.41 1.93 23.37
C GLY A 10 15.59 2.32 22.47
N ASP A 11 16.15 1.35 21.76
CA ASP A 11 17.25 1.54 20.80
C ASP A 11 16.78 1.98 19.40
N SER A 12 15.48 2.21 19.22
CA SER A 12 14.89 2.59 17.94
C SER A 12 14.57 4.08 17.88
N GLN A 13 14.83 4.69 16.73
CA GLN A 13 14.35 6.05 16.42
C GLN A 13 12.92 5.99 15.87
N ALA A 14 12.05 6.89 16.35
CA ALA A 14 10.65 6.95 15.99
C ALA A 14 10.22 8.38 15.62
N VAL A 15 9.16 8.49 14.81
CA VAL A 15 8.51 9.74 14.43
C VAL A 15 7.08 9.73 14.96
N ARG A 16 6.69 10.77 15.69
CA ARG A 16 5.29 10.91 16.15
C ARG A 16 4.42 11.46 15.04
N LEU A 17 3.60 10.61 14.43
CA LEU A 17 2.66 11.02 13.38
C LEU A 17 1.55 11.95 13.95
N PRO A 18 1.38 13.16 13.39
CA PRO A 18 0.21 13.99 13.67
C PRO A 18 -1.08 13.29 13.23
N LYS A 19 -2.22 13.71 13.79
CA LYS A 19 -3.49 12.98 13.65
C LYS A 19 -3.90 12.77 12.18
N GLN A 20 -3.68 13.76 11.33
CA GLN A 20 -4.04 13.75 9.92
C GLN A 20 -3.09 12.92 9.04
N PHE A 21 -1.97 12.41 9.57
CA PHE A 21 -1.01 11.57 8.86
C PHE A 21 -0.95 10.14 9.42
N ARG A 22 -1.93 9.73 10.23
CA ARG A 22 -1.99 8.37 10.76
C ARG A 22 -2.43 7.40 9.66
N PHE A 23 -1.88 6.18 9.71
CA PHE A 23 -2.34 5.06 8.90
C PHE A 23 -3.43 4.29 9.66
N ASP A 24 -4.31 3.58 8.94
CA ASP A 24 -5.34 2.74 9.54
C ASP A 24 -4.81 1.36 9.99
N GLY A 25 -3.65 0.93 9.46
CA GLY A 25 -2.98 -0.33 9.81
C GLY A 25 -1.88 -0.20 10.88
N ASP A 26 -1.28 -1.34 11.26
CA ASP A 26 -0.19 -1.42 12.24
C ASP A 26 1.21 -1.38 11.62
N SER A 27 1.29 -1.55 10.30
CA SER A 27 2.53 -1.74 9.56
C SER A 27 2.53 -0.97 8.24
N VAL A 28 3.71 -0.53 7.82
CA VAL A 28 3.95 0.21 6.56
C VAL A 28 5.19 -0.33 5.88
N THR A 29 5.21 -0.30 4.55
CA THR A 29 6.46 -0.42 3.81
C THR A 29 7.27 0.87 3.94
N ILE A 30 8.59 0.74 3.93
CA ILE A 30 9.51 1.88 4.08
C ILE A 30 10.56 1.86 2.97
N ARG A 31 10.74 2.99 2.29
CA ARG A 31 11.81 3.18 1.30
C ARG A 31 12.44 4.56 1.38
N ARG A 32 13.68 4.66 0.89
CA ARG A 32 14.43 5.91 0.83
C ARG A 32 14.50 6.41 -0.60
N GLN A 33 14.18 7.69 -0.82
CA GLN A 33 14.35 8.38 -2.10
C GLN A 33 15.16 9.66 -1.88
N GLY A 34 16.48 9.59 -2.09
CA GLY A 34 17.41 10.65 -1.74
C GLY A 34 17.36 10.98 -0.26
N ARG A 35 16.92 12.20 0.07
CA ARG A 35 16.76 12.67 1.46
C ARG A 35 15.39 12.37 2.07
N ALA A 36 14.44 11.88 1.27
CA ALA A 36 13.11 11.53 1.73
C ALA A 36 13.06 10.09 2.23
N ILE A 37 12.28 9.87 3.30
CA ILE A 37 11.75 8.56 3.68
C ILE A 37 10.28 8.53 3.25
N ILE A 38 9.90 7.50 2.52
CA ILE A 38 8.53 7.29 2.05
C ILE A 38 7.99 6.09 2.81
N LEU A 39 6.82 6.28 3.41
CA LEU A 39 6.06 5.27 4.13
C LEU A 39 4.76 5.04 3.36
N GLU A 40 4.49 3.80 2.98
CA GLU A 40 3.30 3.41 2.22
C GLU A 40 2.59 2.30 3.00
N PRO A 41 1.25 2.33 3.14
CA PRO A 41 0.51 1.29 3.85
C PRO A 41 0.77 -0.08 3.22
N ILE A 42 0.83 -1.11 4.05
CA ILE A 42 0.76 -2.49 3.56
C ILE A 42 -0.72 -2.76 3.31
N SER A 43 -1.10 -2.92 2.04
CA SER A 43 -2.41 -3.43 1.67
C SER A 43 -2.31 -4.95 1.63
N ASP A 44 -3.00 -5.64 2.55
CA ASP A 44 -3.16 -7.09 2.46
C ASP A 44 -4.13 -7.48 1.32
N ASP A 45 -4.93 -6.52 0.86
CA ASP A 45 -5.96 -6.71 -0.17
C ASP A 45 -5.67 -5.91 -1.45
N TRP A 46 -6.20 -6.39 -2.57
CA TRP A 46 -6.11 -5.75 -3.89
C TRP A 46 -7.14 -4.62 -4.07
N ASP A 47 -7.74 -4.09 -3.00
CA ASP A 47 -8.75 -3.01 -3.08
C ASP A 47 -8.20 -1.77 -3.79
N TRP A 48 -6.92 -1.44 -3.60
CA TRP A 48 -6.25 -0.36 -4.34
C TRP A 48 -6.26 -0.58 -5.86
N LEU A 49 -6.31 -1.84 -6.31
CA LEU A 49 -6.36 -2.19 -7.73
C LEU A 49 -7.74 -1.85 -8.31
N ALA A 50 -8.81 -1.90 -7.52
CA ALA A 50 -10.14 -1.51 -7.99
C ALA A 50 -10.18 -0.02 -8.38
N ASP A 51 -9.49 0.83 -7.63
CA ASP A 51 -9.36 2.26 -7.94
C ASP A 51 -8.52 2.53 -9.20
N LEU A 52 -7.60 1.62 -9.56
CA LEU A 52 -6.70 1.77 -10.70
C LEU A 52 -7.20 1.08 -11.98
N ALA A 53 -7.81 -0.09 -11.86
CA ALA A 53 -8.11 -0.99 -12.97
C ALA A 53 -9.28 -0.48 -13.84
N GLY A 54 -10.18 0.33 -13.28
CA GLY A 54 -11.40 0.73 -13.97
C GLY A 54 -12.31 -0.47 -14.31
N PRO A 55 -13.42 -0.24 -15.03
CA PRO A 55 -14.30 -1.33 -15.45
C PRO A 55 -13.58 -2.24 -16.45
N VAL A 56 -13.60 -3.55 -16.19
CA VAL A 56 -13.17 -4.57 -17.15
C VAL A 56 -14.22 -4.72 -18.24
N ASP A 57 -13.77 -4.95 -19.48
CA ASP A 57 -14.70 -5.22 -20.59
C ASP A 57 -15.29 -6.63 -20.52
N ALA A 58 -16.35 -6.85 -21.29
CA ALA A 58 -17.10 -8.11 -21.30
C ALA A 58 -16.27 -9.29 -21.82
N ASP A 59 -15.33 -9.04 -22.73
CA ASP A 59 -14.47 -10.07 -23.30
C ASP A 59 -13.49 -10.57 -22.24
N PHE A 60 -12.90 -9.65 -21.47
CA PHE A 60 -12.04 -9.97 -20.33
C PHE A 60 -12.80 -10.72 -19.24
N ALA A 61 -14.00 -10.26 -18.87
CA ALA A 61 -14.82 -10.92 -17.86
C ALA A 61 -15.17 -12.36 -18.25
N THR A 62 -15.53 -12.58 -19.53
CA THR A 62 -15.82 -13.93 -20.06
C THR A 62 -14.58 -14.82 -20.04
N ALA A 63 -13.43 -14.29 -20.45
CA ALA A 63 -12.18 -15.07 -20.51
C ALA A 63 -11.69 -15.56 -19.13
N VAL A 64 -11.97 -14.83 -18.04
CA VAL A 64 -11.59 -15.24 -16.68
C VAL A 64 -12.40 -16.45 -16.19
N GLU A 65 -13.63 -16.61 -16.67
CA GLU A 65 -14.50 -17.74 -16.32
C GLU A 65 -14.19 -19.00 -17.15
N GLU A 66 -13.54 -18.84 -18.30
CA GLU A 66 -13.11 -19.97 -19.14
C GLU A 66 -11.92 -20.69 -18.51
N GLN A 67 -12.18 -21.84 -17.89
CA GLN A 67 -11.12 -22.70 -17.36
C GLN A 67 -10.32 -23.29 -18.54
N PRO A 68 -9.01 -22.98 -18.68
CA PRO A 68 -8.24 -23.47 -19.81
C PRO A 68 -8.17 -25.00 -19.75
N ALA A 69 -8.26 -25.64 -20.92
CA ALA A 69 -8.03 -27.07 -21.02
C ALA A 69 -6.66 -27.39 -20.41
N GLY A 70 -6.64 -28.33 -19.46
CA GLY A 70 -5.39 -28.75 -18.82
C GLY A 70 -4.36 -29.11 -19.87
N GLN A 71 -3.17 -28.52 -19.77
CA GLN A 71 -2.09 -28.79 -20.69
C GLN A 71 -1.44 -30.13 -20.32
N GLU A 72 -1.44 -31.10 -21.24
CA GLU A 72 -0.77 -32.41 -21.10
C GLU A 72 0.76 -32.30 -21.13
#